data_AF-A0A6P0DTQ0-F1
#
_entry.id   AF-A0A6P0DTQ0-F1
#
_cell.length_a   1.000
_cell.length_b   1.000
_cell.length_c   1.000
_cell.angle_alpha   90.00
_cell.angle_beta   90.00
_cell.angle_gamma   90.00
#
_symmetry.space_group_name_H-M   'P 1'
#
loop_
_entity.id
_entity.type
_entity.pdbx_description
1 polymer ?
#
loop_
_entity_poly.entity_id
_entity_poly.type
_entity_poly.pdbx_seq_one_letter_code
_entity_poly.pdbx_strand_id
1 'polypeptide(L)'
;GGQGLNLGLGDAMNLGWKLAATIRGDAPDGLLDSYICERHPVGAEILDWSRAQVALMRPSRSSRALEAIIRDLIDTRDGATYFAERVWGVSLRYDLGGSHPLVGRSAPDFELADGTKLGDHLREGKGLLLDFDAGAPLQALAGRWNGITYVAGDARDRIG
;
A
#
# COMPACT_ATOMS: atom_id res chain seq x y z
N GLY A 1 -14.30 12.22 6.35
CA GLY A 1 -12.91 12.37 6.84
C GLY A 1 -12.29 11.01 7.06
N GLY A 2 -12.43 10.39 8.23
CA GLY A 2 -12.13 8.96 8.50
C GLY A 2 -10.67 8.50 8.34
N GLN A 3 -9.82 9.28 7.68
CA GLN A 3 -8.48 8.89 7.25
C GLN A 3 -7.45 8.87 8.38
N GLY A 4 -7.69 9.56 9.51
CA GLY A 4 -6.72 9.64 10.61
C GLY A 4 -6.44 8.29 11.26
N LEU A 5 -7.47 7.46 11.47
CA LEU A 5 -7.30 6.11 12.02
C LEU A 5 -6.58 5.19 11.02
N ASN A 6 -6.97 5.24 9.75
CA ASN A 6 -6.35 4.43 8.70
C ASN A 6 -4.87 4.80 8.50
N LEU A 7 -4.54 6.08 8.60
CA LEU A 7 -3.16 6.58 8.57
C LEU A 7 -2.34 5.98 9.72
N GLY A 8 -2.83 6.09 10.96
CA GLY A 8 -2.15 5.55 12.13
C GLY A 8 -1.98 4.03 12.11
N LEU A 9 -2.99 3.29 11.61
CA LEU A 9 -2.87 1.84 11.42
C LEU A 9 -1.81 1.52 10.36
N GLY A 10 -1.76 2.26 9.26
CA GLY A 10 -0.72 2.13 8.24
C GLY A 10 0.68 2.44 8.78
N ASP A 11 0.81 3.41 9.68
CA ASP A 11 2.09 3.74 10.33
C ASP A 11 2.54 2.60 11.25
N ALA A 12 1.63 2.05 12.06
CA ALA A 12 1.92 0.91 12.93
C ALA A 12 2.32 -0.33 12.13
N MET A 13 1.60 -0.63 11.03
CA MET A 13 1.92 -1.75 10.13
C MET A 13 3.28 -1.57 9.44
N ASN A 14 3.66 -0.34 9.07
CA ASN A 14 4.97 -0.06 8.46
C ASN A 14 6.11 -0.15 9.49
N LEU A 15 5.95 0.49 10.65
CA LEU A 15 6.99 0.59 11.66
C LEU A 15 7.21 -0.72 12.43
N GLY A 16 6.14 -1.48 12.70
CA GLY A 16 6.17 -2.63 13.61
C GLY A 16 7.23 -3.67 13.22
N TRP A 17 7.26 -4.08 11.95
CA TRP A 17 8.21 -5.08 11.47
C TRP A 17 9.64 -4.54 11.37
N LYS A 18 9.81 -3.26 10.97
CA LYS A 18 11.11 -2.60 10.87
C LYS A 18 11.76 -2.49 12.24
N LEU A 19 11.01 -2.00 13.22
CA LEU A 19 11.47 -1.89 14.60
C LEU A 19 11.79 -3.26 15.19
N ALA A 20 10.97 -4.27 14.94
CA ALA A 20 11.24 -5.63 15.39
C ALA A 20 12.52 -6.21 14.77
N ALA A 21 12.77 -5.97 13.48
CA ALA A 21 14.01 -6.39 12.81
C ALA A 21 15.24 -5.66 13.39
N THR A 22 15.12 -4.34 13.68
CA THR A 22 16.19 -3.57 14.31
C THR A 22 16.53 -4.08 15.70
N ILE A 23 15.51 -4.36 16.53
CA ILE A 23 15.71 -4.89 17.88
C ILE A 23 16.38 -6.26 17.87
N ARG A 24 16.05 -7.13 16.89
CA ARG A 24 16.69 -8.44 16.74
C ARG A 24 18.11 -8.39 16.17
N GLY A 25 18.51 -7.25 15.61
CA GLY A 25 19.80 -7.10 14.91
C GLY A 25 19.81 -7.66 13.48
N ASP A 26 18.64 -7.97 12.92
CA ASP A 26 18.48 -8.50 11.56
C ASP A 26 18.34 -7.38 10.51
N ALA A 27 18.06 -6.14 10.95
CA ALA A 27 17.80 -5.02 10.06
C ALA A 27 19.07 -4.56 9.34
N PRO A 28 19.02 -4.35 8.01
CA PRO A 28 20.07 -3.64 7.30
C PRO A 28 20.10 -2.16 7.71
N ASP A 29 21.25 -1.52 7.48
CA ASP A 29 21.45 -0.10 7.74
C ASP A 29 20.39 0.75 7.03
N GLY A 30 19.84 1.73 7.75
CA GLY A 30 18.81 2.64 7.22
C GLY A 30 17.40 2.05 7.14
N LEU A 31 17.19 0.76 7.48
CA LEU A 31 15.83 0.19 7.45
C LEU A 31 14.86 0.94 8.37
N LEU A 32 15.28 1.27 9.59
CA LEU A 32 14.40 1.98 10.52
C LEU A 32 14.15 3.43 10.05
N ASP A 33 15.17 4.10 9.52
CA ASP A 33 15.08 5.48 9.01
C ASP A 33 14.11 5.58 7.81
N SER A 34 13.99 4.49 7.02
CA SER A 34 13.04 4.42 5.91
C SER A 34 11.59 4.67 6.34
N TYR A 35 11.22 4.41 7.61
CA TYR A 35 9.88 4.70 8.12
C TYR A 35 9.49 6.16 7.88
N ILE A 36 10.37 7.10 8.21
CA ILE A 36 10.08 8.52 8.04
C ILE A 36 10.02 8.87 6.55
N CYS A 37 10.99 8.40 5.75
CA CYS A 37 11.03 8.64 4.31
C CYS A 37 9.77 8.12 3.60
N GLU A 38 9.23 6.99 4.04
CA GLU A 38 8.04 6.36 3.46
C GLU A 38 6.73 6.97 3.96
N ARG A 39 6.61 7.27 5.27
CA ARG A 39 5.32 7.62 5.90
C ARG A 39 5.06 9.11 6.01
N HIS A 40 6.10 9.93 6.10
CA HIS A 40 5.94 11.38 6.18
C HIS A 40 5.25 11.98 4.93
N PRO A 41 5.65 11.63 3.68
CA PRO A 41 4.96 12.15 2.49
C PRO A 41 3.47 11.78 2.45
N VAL A 42 3.14 10.55 2.86
CA VAL A 42 1.75 10.06 2.92
C VAL A 42 0.91 10.88 3.90
N GLY A 43 1.45 11.14 5.10
CA GLY A 43 0.79 11.99 6.08
C GLY A 43 0.57 13.41 5.56
N ALA A 44 1.56 13.99 4.88
CA ALA A 44 1.45 15.32 4.28
C ALA A 44 0.35 15.38 3.21
N GLU A 45 0.29 14.39 2.31
CA GLU A 45 -0.74 14.32 1.26
C GLU A 45 -2.15 14.19 1.83
N ILE A 46 -2.34 13.37 2.87
CA ILE A 46 -3.64 13.22 3.55
C ILE A 46 -4.06 14.53 4.22
N LEU A 47 -3.12 15.25 4.83
CA LEU A 47 -3.38 16.56 5.43
C LEU A 47 -3.79 17.60 4.39
N ASP A 48 -3.11 17.65 3.24
CA ASP A 48 -3.47 18.55 2.14
C ASP A 48 -4.84 18.22 1.56
N TRP A 49 -5.15 16.93 1.38
CA TRP A 49 -6.46 16.48 0.95
C TRP A 49 -7.57 16.92 1.91
N SER A 50 -7.37 16.71 3.20
CA SER A 50 -8.30 17.15 4.24
C SER A 50 -8.51 18.68 4.23
N ARG A 51 -7.42 19.46 4.09
CA ARG A 51 -7.49 20.92 3.95
C ARG A 51 -8.33 21.34 2.73
N ALA A 52 -8.13 20.68 1.58
CA ALA A 52 -8.88 20.94 0.36
C ALA A 52 -10.39 20.65 0.54
N GLN A 53 -10.72 19.51 1.17
CA GLN A 53 -12.11 19.16 1.49
C GLN A 53 -12.76 20.21 2.40
N VAL A 54 -12.06 20.65 3.45
CA VAL A 54 -12.56 21.70 4.36
C VAL A 54 -12.77 23.02 3.62
N ALA A 55 -11.86 23.40 2.72
CA ALA A 55 -12.00 24.62 1.92
C ALA A 55 -13.21 24.56 0.97
N LEU A 56 -13.48 23.40 0.38
CA LEU A 56 -14.62 23.16 -0.51
C LEU A 56 -15.96 23.22 0.24
N MET A 57 -16.01 22.72 1.48
CA MET A 57 -17.23 22.72 2.31
C MET A 57 -17.58 24.09 2.92
N ARG A 58 -16.74 25.12 2.74
CA ARG A 58 -17.06 26.47 3.25
C ARG A 58 -18.28 27.04 2.51
N PRO A 59 -19.22 27.71 3.20
CA PRO A 59 -20.49 28.15 2.60
C PRO A 59 -20.37 29.43 1.75
N SER A 60 -19.35 29.55 0.90
CA SER A 60 -19.14 30.69 0.00
C SER A 60 -19.74 30.45 -1.40
N ARG A 61 -20.01 31.52 -2.17
CA ARG A 61 -20.46 31.39 -3.57
C ARG A 61 -19.41 30.67 -4.44
N SER A 62 -18.14 31.02 -4.27
CA SER A 62 -17.04 30.42 -5.03
C SER A 62 -16.84 28.94 -4.69
N SER A 63 -16.95 28.58 -3.41
CA SER A 63 -16.86 27.18 -2.96
C SER A 63 -17.98 26.32 -3.55
N ARG A 64 -19.22 26.83 -3.60
CA ARG A 64 -20.35 26.12 -4.25
C ARG A 64 -20.15 25.94 -5.76
N ALA A 65 -19.62 26.95 -6.45
CA ALA A 65 -19.31 26.84 -7.87
C ALA A 65 -18.23 25.78 -8.14
N LEU A 66 -17.19 25.74 -7.30
CA LEU A 66 -16.14 24.72 -7.39
C LEU A 66 -16.70 23.33 -7.03
N GLU A 67 -17.57 23.23 -6.02
CA GLU A 67 -18.22 21.98 -5.64
C GLU A 67 -19.01 21.38 -6.81
N ALA A 68 -19.73 22.21 -7.58
CA ALA A 68 -20.46 21.75 -8.77
C ALA A 68 -19.52 21.12 -9.81
N ILE A 69 -18.39 21.76 -10.11
CA ILE A 69 -17.40 21.21 -11.05
C ILE A 69 -16.80 19.89 -10.53
N ILE A 70 -16.47 19.84 -9.23
CA ILE A 70 -15.93 18.61 -8.61
C ILE A 70 -16.97 17.49 -8.65
N ARG A 71 -18.25 17.81 -8.45
CA ARG A 71 -19.35 16.85 -8.56
C ARG A 71 -19.46 16.29 -9.97
N ASP A 72 -19.42 17.14 -10.99
CA ASP A 72 -19.43 16.70 -12.39
C ASP A 72 -18.27 15.74 -12.70
N LEU A 73 -17.08 15.99 -12.12
CA LEU A 73 -15.94 15.06 -12.25
C LEU A 73 -16.19 13.74 -11.54
N ILE A 74 -16.71 13.76 -10.31
CA ILE A 74 -17.03 12.55 -9.53
C ILE A 74 -18.09 11.69 -10.23
N ASP A 75 -19.02 12.31 -10.97
CA ASP A 75 -20.05 11.60 -11.72
C ASP A 75 -19.50 10.84 -12.96
N THR A 76 -18.21 10.99 -13.27
CA THR A 76 -17.51 10.15 -14.25
C THR A 76 -16.88 8.91 -13.60
N ARG A 77 -16.69 7.84 -14.37
CA ARG A 77 -15.99 6.63 -13.88
C ARG A 77 -14.59 6.93 -13.38
N ASP A 78 -13.82 7.70 -14.15
CA ASP A 78 -12.41 7.99 -13.83
C ASP A 78 -12.31 8.91 -12.62
N GLY A 79 -13.18 9.90 -12.50
CA GLY A 79 -13.27 10.75 -11.31
C GLY A 79 -13.68 9.97 -10.07
N ALA A 80 -14.74 9.17 -10.15
CA ALA A 80 -15.15 8.30 -9.04
C ALA A 80 -13.99 7.38 -8.58
N THR A 81 -13.28 6.78 -9.54
CA THR A 81 -12.12 5.93 -9.27
C THR A 81 -11.00 6.71 -8.57
N TYR A 82 -10.63 7.87 -9.09
CA TYR A 82 -9.60 8.73 -8.49
C TYR A 82 -9.93 9.12 -7.05
N PHE A 83 -11.17 9.52 -6.78
CA PHE A 83 -11.59 9.91 -5.42
C PHE A 83 -11.66 8.69 -4.49
N ALA A 84 -12.14 7.55 -4.96
CA ALA A 84 -12.13 6.30 -4.20
C ALA A 84 -10.69 5.88 -3.86
N GLU A 85 -9.78 5.86 -4.82
CA GLU A 85 -8.38 5.52 -4.58
C GLU A 85 -7.74 6.37 -3.48
N ARG A 86 -8.01 7.69 -3.51
CA ARG A 86 -7.47 8.65 -2.54
C ARG A 86 -8.10 8.52 -1.15
N VAL A 87 -9.39 8.16 -1.09
CA VAL A 87 -10.09 7.95 0.20
C VAL A 87 -9.64 6.65 0.87
N TRP A 88 -9.44 5.60 0.08
CA TRP A 88 -9.16 4.25 0.57
C TRP A 88 -7.66 3.96 0.69
N GLY A 89 -6.80 4.79 0.10
CA GLY A 89 -5.35 4.65 0.18
C GLY A 89 -4.78 3.48 -0.64
N VAL A 90 -5.58 2.91 -1.54
CA VAL A 90 -5.19 1.75 -2.37
C VAL A 90 -4.12 2.08 -3.42
N SER A 91 -3.97 3.36 -3.77
CA SER A 91 -2.95 3.84 -4.72
C SER A 91 -1.62 4.22 -4.08
N LEU A 92 -1.45 3.92 -2.78
CA LEU A 92 -0.19 4.18 -2.08
C LEU A 92 0.97 3.44 -2.74
N ARG A 93 2.06 4.17 -3.00
CA ARG A 93 3.31 3.63 -3.52
C ARG A 93 4.50 4.27 -2.80
N TYR A 94 5.38 3.45 -2.26
CA TYR A 94 6.67 3.89 -1.74
C TYR A 94 7.70 3.98 -2.88
N ASP A 95 8.59 4.96 -2.82
CA ASP A 95 9.76 5.01 -3.70
C ASP A 95 10.88 4.17 -3.09
N LEU A 96 10.99 2.92 -3.54
CA LEU A 96 12.00 1.97 -3.07
C LEU A 96 13.16 1.79 -4.07
N GLY A 97 13.16 2.55 -5.17
CA GLY A 97 14.06 2.34 -6.30
C GLY A 97 13.71 1.09 -7.11
N GLY A 98 13.96 1.13 -8.43
CA GLY A 98 13.69 0.00 -9.34
C GLY A 98 12.85 0.39 -10.54
N SER A 99 13.00 -0.37 -11.64
CA SER A 99 12.35 -0.08 -12.92
C SER A 99 10.97 -0.71 -13.08
N HIS A 100 10.64 -1.71 -12.26
CA HIS A 100 9.38 -2.45 -12.40
C HIS A 100 8.18 -1.65 -11.83
N PRO A 101 7.05 -1.54 -12.55
CA PRO A 101 5.93 -0.65 -12.18
C PRO A 101 5.23 -0.99 -10.86
N LEU A 102 5.36 -2.23 -10.38
CA LEU A 102 4.78 -2.69 -9.11
C LEU A 102 5.67 -2.43 -7.88
N VAL A 103 6.92 -1.99 -8.07
CA VAL A 103 7.81 -1.74 -6.93
C VAL A 103 7.25 -0.63 -6.05
N GLY A 104 7.17 -0.93 -4.75
CA GLY A 104 6.65 -0.04 -3.71
C GLY A 104 5.13 -0.03 -3.57
N ARG A 105 4.40 -0.78 -4.39
CA ARG A 105 2.93 -0.92 -4.27
C ARG A 105 2.57 -2.08 -3.35
N SER A 106 1.36 -2.02 -2.78
CA SER A 106 0.77 -3.18 -2.10
C SER A 106 0.46 -4.28 -3.11
N ALA A 107 0.74 -5.53 -2.75
CA ALA A 107 0.34 -6.69 -3.54
C ALA A 107 -1.16 -6.95 -3.32
N PRO A 108 -1.96 -7.15 -4.39
CA PRO A 108 -3.33 -7.60 -4.25
C PRO A 108 -3.44 -8.90 -3.46
N ASP A 109 -4.57 -9.08 -2.76
CA ASP A 109 -4.85 -10.30 -2.02
C ASP A 109 -5.32 -11.42 -2.97
N PHE A 110 -4.39 -11.92 -3.80
CA PHE A 110 -4.65 -12.94 -4.80
C PHE A 110 -5.20 -14.22 -4.18
N GLU A 111 -6.24 -14.78 -4.78
CA GLU A 111 -6.67 -16.14 -4.54
C GLU A 111 -5.85 -17.09 -5.42
N LEU A 112 -5.07 -17.96 -4.79
CA LEU A 112 -4.22 -18.93 -5.47
C LEU A 112 -5.04 -20.14 -5.92
N ALA A 113 -4.49 -20.95 -6.83
CA ALA A 113 -5.16 -22.14 -7.36
C ALA A 113 -5.62 -23.12 -6.25
N ASP A 114 -4.86 -23.20 -5.15
CA ASP A 114 -5.15 -24.03 -3.97
C ASP A 114 -6.30 -23.50 -3.09
N GLY A 115 -6.84 -22.31 -3.40
CA GLY A 115 -7.92 -21.66 -2.68
C GLY A 115 -7.48 -20.82 -1.48
N THR A 116 -6.17 -20.74 -1.20
CA THR A 116 -5.63 -19.82 -0.18
C THR A 116 -5.48 -18.41 -0.73
N LYS A 117 -5.48 -17.42 0.16
CA LYS A 117 -5.23 -16.02 -0.21
C LYS A 117 -3.84 -15.57 0.20
N LEU A 118 -3.30 -14.57 -0.50
CA LEU A 118 -1.99 -14.00 -0.18
C LEU A 118 -1.87 -13.58 1.29
N GLY A 119 -2.91 -12.93 1.81
CA GLY A 119 -3.01 -12.46 3.18
C GLY A 119 -2.96 -13.59 4.23
N ASP A 120 -3.37 -14.81 3.87
CA ASP A 120 -3.27 -15.97 4.78
C ASP A 120 -1.80 -16.31 5.07
N HIS A 121 -0.91 -16.13 4.09
CA HIS A 121 0.52 -16.43 4.18
C HIS A 121 1.34 -15.34 4.88
N LEU A 122 0.75 -14.16 5.11
CA LEU A 122 1.42 -13.01 5.73
C LEU A 122 1.12 -12.87 7.24
N ARG A 123 0.28 -13.74 7.82
CA ARG A 123 -0.16 -13.65 9.23
C ARG A 123 0.98 -13.76 10.25
N GLU A 124 2.06 -14.43 9.90
CA GLU A 124 3.24 -14.57 10.76
C GLU A 124 4.16 -13.33 10.75
N GLY A 125 3.87 -12.32 9.92
CA GLY A 125 4.70 -11.11 9.82
C GLY A 125 6.06 -11.35 9.14
N LYS A 126 6.16 -12.41 8.33
CA LYS A 126 7.33 -12.75 7.50
C LYS A 126 7.21 -12.12 6.11
N GLY A 127 8.35 -11.91 5.46
CA GLY A 127 8.36 -11.58 4.03
C GLY A 127 7.83 -12.75 3.20
N LEU A 128 7.34 -12.46 2.00
CA LEU A 128 6.79 -13.47 1.11
C LEU A 128 7.40 -13.34 -0.28
N LEU A 129 7.92 -14.44 -0.80
CA LEU A 129 8.32 -14.58 -2.21
C LEU A 129 7.25 -15.41 -2.92
N LEU A 130 6.43 -14.74 -3.72
CA LEU A 130 5.39 -15.37 -4.54
C LEU A 130 5.94 -15.64 -5.95
N ASP A 131 5.83 -16.89 -6.37
CA ASP A 131 6.21 -17.36 -7.70
C ASP A 131 4.99 -17.89 -8.47
N PHE A 132 4.61 -17.18 -9.53
CA PHE A 132 3.51 -17.60 -10.42
C PHE A 132 3.96 -18.61 -11.48
N ASP A 133 5.27 -18.80 -11.67
CA ASP A 133 5.84 -19.64 -12.73
C ASP A 133 6.82 -20.63 -12.08
N ALA A 134 6.25 -21.69 -11.50
CA ALA A 134 6.92 -22.70 -10.65
C ALA A 134 8.08 -23.49 -11.32
N GLY A 135 8.53 -23.08 -12.51
CA GLY A 135 9.70 -23.59 -13.21
C GLY A 135 11.02 -22.91 -12.86
N ALA A 136 11.04 -21.82 -12.08
CA ALA A 136 12.27 -21.11 -11.74
C ALA A 136 12.92 -21.60 -10.41
N PRO A 137 14.26 -21.57 -10.27
CA PRO A 137 14.98 -21.99 -9.05
C PRO A 137 14.85 -20.99 -7.88
N LEU A 138 13.72 -20.30 -7.77
CA LEU A 138 13.46 -19.26 -6.78
C LEU A 138 13.28 -19.81 -5.37
N GLN A 139 12.85 -21.07 -5.24
CA GLN A 139 12.80 -21.77 -3.94
C GLN A 139 14.18 -21.83 -3.26
N ALA A 140 15.25 -22.06 -4.03
CA ALA A 140 16.61 -22.08 -3.50
C ALA A 140 17.09 -20.68 -3.08
N LEU A 141 16.53 -19.62 -3.67
CA LEU A 141 16.80 -18.24 -3.31
C LEU A 141 16.12 -17.86 -1.99
N ALA A 142 14.86 -18.28 -1.78
CA ALA A 142 14.12 -18.03 -0.55
C ALA A 142 14.84 -18.63 0.68
N GLY A 143 15.43 -19.81 0.53
CA GLY A 143 16.22 -20.45 1.60
C GLY A 143 17.48 -19.70 2.03
N ARG A 144 17.89 -18.64 1.30
CA ARG A 144 19.05 -17.80 1.67
C ARG A 144 18.69 -16.66 2.62
N TRP A 145 17.41 -16.39 2.83
CA TRP A 145 16.94 -15.29 3.66
C TRP A 145 16.10 -15.81 4.83
N ASN A 146 16.55 -15.51 6.05
CA ASN A 146 15.78 -15.80 7.25
C ASN A 146 14.54 -14.90 7.30
N GLY A 147 13.36 -15.49 7.53
CA GLY A 147 12.11 -14.75 7.66
C GLY A 147 11.37 -14.46 6.35
N ILE A 148 11.71 -15.16 5.26
CA ILE A 148 10.93 -15.14 4.01
C ILE A 148 10.26 -16.50 3.79
N THR A 149 8.95 -16.48 3.57
CA THR A 149 8.15 -17.63 3.16
C THR A 149 8.11 -17.70 1.64
N TYR A 150 8.25 -18.89 1.07
CA TYR A 150 8.10 -19.13 -0.37
C TYR A 150 6.74 -19.74 -0.66
N VAL A 151 6.02 -19.17 -1.63
CA VAL A 151 4.75 -19.70 -2.12
C VAL A 151 4.81 -19.73 -3.64
N ALA A 152 4.52 -20.90 -4.21
CA ALA A 152 4.41 -21.08 -5.65
C ALA A 152 2.98 -21.49 -6.00
N GLY A 153 2.39 -20.83 -6.99
CA GLY A 153 1.04 -21.12 -7.42
C GLY A 153 0.51 -20.06 -8.36
N ASP A 154 -0.31 -20.47 -9.31
CA ASP A 154 -0.97 -19.53 -10.21
C ASP A 154 -2.11 -18.82 -9.46
N ALA A 155 -2.33 -17.53 -9.77
CA ALA A 155 -3.50 -16.82 -9.29
C ALA A 155 -4.72 -17.23 -10.13
N ARG A 156 -5.86 -17.47 -9.47
CA ARG A 156 -7.14 -17.74 -10.16
C ARG A 156 -7.57 -16.56 -11.02
N ASP A 157 -7.27 -15.36 -10.55
CA ASP A 157 -7.35 -14.13 -11.33
C ASP A 157 -6.06 -13.34 -11.14
N ARG A 158 -5.35 -13.09 -12.24
CA ARG A 158 -4.13 -12.27 -12.26
C ARG A 158 -4.44 -10.78 -12.35
N ILE A 159 -5.70 -10.43 -12.56
CA ILE A 159 -6.23 -9.07 -12.52
C ILE A 159 -6.83 -8.92 -11.12
N GLY A 160 -5.97 -8.58 -10.15
CA GLY A 160 -6.45 -8.21 -8.82
C GLY A 160 -7.46 -7.07 -8.85
#